data_AF-A0A975HVK5-F1
#
_entry.id   AF-A0A975HVK5-F1
#
_cell.length_a   1.000
_cell.length_b   1.000
_cell.length_c   1.000
_cell.angle_alpha   90.00
_cell.angle_beta   90.00
_cell.angle_gamma   90.00
#
_symmetry.space_group_name_H-M   'P 1'
#
loop_
_entity.id
_entity.type
_entity.pdbx_description
1 polymer ?
#
loop_
_entity_poly.entity_id
_entity_poly.type
_entity_poly.pdbx_seq_one_letter_code
_entity_poly.pdbx_strand_id
1 'polypeptide(L)'
;MNMTHYMQLLADNQPWNLLLFMAIPVVLAETVAVCELFILLRRPSGGMLRAVSRVAGILVGAYFLGVFVYLMSSAVVPLTTSGQWRGPADVIAVGFYLAGVLPLGAIALIDLRWVGAAWSDDTRLTWHAMAVAGFLVVAHVAMIFGMLDPAVMGFGGMPHAAH
;
A
#
# COMPACT_ATOMS: atom_id res chain seq x y z
N MET A 1 0.23 -0.27 -25.63
CA MET A 1 -0.83 -0.51 -24.64
C MET A 1 -0.81 0.68 -23.69
N ASN A 2 -1.91 1.41 -23.53
CA ASN A 2 -1.96 2.47 -22.52
C ASN A 2 -2.01 1.80 -21.15
N MET A 3 -1.04 2.09 -20.28
CA MET A 3 -0.98 1.57 -18.92
C MET A 3 -1.11 2.74 -17.95
N THR A 4 -1.66 2.52 -16.76
CA THR A 4 -1.62 3.52 -15.69
C THR A 4 -0.16 3.84 -15.33
N HIS A 5 0.10 5.03 -14.77
CA HIS A 5 1.43 5.38 -14.25
C HIS A 5 1.86 4.43 -13.12
N TYR A 6 0.90 3.90 -12.36
CA TYR A 6 1.17 2.85 -11.38
C TYR A 6 1.72 1.57 -12.03
N MET A 7 1.05 1.04 -13.06
CA MET A 7 1.54 -0.15 -13.76
C MET A 7 2.86 0.12 -14.49
N GLN A 8 3.03 1.32 -15.05
CA GLN A 8 4.28 1.70 -15.68
C GLN A 8 5.43 1.72 -14.68
N LEU A 9 5.24 2.30 -13.49
CA LEU A 9 6.26 2.31 -12.43
C LEU A 9 6.76 0.89 -12.11
N LEU A 10 5.85 -0.09 -12.05
CA LEU A 10 6.18 -1.49 -11.76
C LEU A 10 6.80 -2.24 -12.94
N ALA A 11 6.48 -1.85 -14.18
CA ALA A 11 7.00 -2.44 -15.39
C ALA A 11 8.38 -1.88 -15.78
N ASP A 12 8.64 -0.61 -15.46
CA ASP A 12 9.91 0.04 -15.72
C ASP A 12 11.01 -0.58 -14.84
N ASN A 13 12.21 -0.77 -15.40
CA ASN A 13 13.40 -1.25 -14.68
C ASN A 13 13.19 -2.56 -13.89
N GLN A 14 12.50 -3.54 -14.48
CA GLN A 14 12.36 -4.87 -13.88
C GLN A 14 13.73 -5.55 -13.71
N PRO A 15 13.98 -6.23 -12.57
CA PRO A 15 13.02 -6.58 -11.51
C PRO A 15 12.93 -5.57 -10.35
N TRP A 16 13.76 -4.53 -10.34
CA TRP A 16 14.01 -3.71 -9.15
C TRP A 16 12.79 -2.91 -8.69
N ASN A 17 12.06 -2.25 -9.60
CA ASN A 17 10.90 -1.45 -9.22
C ASN A 17 9.78 -2.32 -8.64
N LEU A 18 9.52 -3.50 -9.23
CA LEU A 18 8.54 -4.44 -8.71
C LEU A 18 8.92 -4.90 -7.29
N LEU A 19 10.19 -5.21 -7.06
CA LEU A 19 10.67 -5.62 -5.74
C LEU A 19 10.51 -4.49 -4.71
N LEU A 20 10.92 -3.27 -5.07
CA LEU A 20 10.96 -2.14 -4.16
C LEU A 20 9.56 -1.57 -3.87
N PHE A 21 8.70 -1.42 -4.87
CA PHE A 21 7.41 -0.74 -4.73
C PHE A 21 6.25 -1.70 -4.44
N MET A 22 6.41 -3.01 -4.63
CA MET A 22 5.35 -3.97 -4.36
C MET A 22 5.80 -5.13 -3.49
N ALA A 23 6.83 -5.89 -3.89
CA ALA A 23 7.14 -7.14 -3.20
C ALA A 23 7.55 -6.94 -1.74
N ILE A 24 8.47 -6.02 -1.45
CA ILE A 24 8.92 -5.76 -0.08
C ILE A 24 7.76 -5.27 0.81
N PRO A 25 6.99 -4.22 0.43
CA PRO A 25 5.83 -3.81 1.20
C PRO A 25 4.80 -4.92 1.44
N VAL A 26 4.47 -5.67 0.39
CA VAL A 26 3.42 -6.71 0.45
C VAL A 26 3.86 -7.85 1.35
N VAL A 27 5.07 -8.39 1.19
CA VAL A 27 5.55 -9.50 2.03
C VAL A 27 5.61 -9.09 3.50
N LEU A 28 6.06 -7.87 3.81
CA LEU A 28 6.08 -7.40 5.19
C LEU A 28 4.66 -7.19 5.74
N ALA A 29 3.75 -6.60 4.96
CA ALA A 29 2.36 -6.40 5.36
C ALA A 29 1.62 -7.74 5.56
N GLU A 30 1.83 -8.72 4.68
CA GLU A 30 1.30 -10.07 4.81
C GLU A 30 1.88 -10.80 6.02
N THR A 31 3.18 -10.62 6.29
CA THR A 31 3.82 -11.17 7.51
C THR A 31 3.12 -10.63 8.76
N VAL A 32 2.85 -9.33 8.81
CA VAL A 32 2.07 -8.71 9.90
C VAL A 32 0.68 -9.32 9.97
N ALA A 33 -0.05 -9.36 8.85
CA ALA A 33 -1.42 -9.88 8.79
C ALA A 33 -1.52 -11.33 9.31
N VAL A 34 -0.59 -12.19 8.89
CA VAL A 34 -0.51 -13.59 9.33
C VAL A 34 -0.20 -13.66 10.83
N CYS A 35 0.77 -12.90 11.32
CA CYS A 35 1.10 -12.89 12.74
C CYS A 35 -0.09 -12.45 13.60
N GLU A 36 -0.79 -11.39 13.19
CA GLU A 36 -1.95 -10.87 13.91
C GLU A 36 -3.12 -11.86 13.90
N LEU A 37 -3.37 -12.54 12.77
CA LEU A 37 -4.38 -13.59 12.72
C LEU A 37 -4.07 -14.72 13.72
N PHE A 38 -2.82 -15.15 13.83
CA PHE A 38 -2.41 -16.16 14.81
C PHE A 38 -2.51 -15.66 16.25
N ILE A 39 -2.19 -14.38 16.52
CA ILE A 39 -2.34 -13.77 17.84
C ILE A 39 -3.82 -13.71 18.23
N LEU A 40 -4.70 -13.32 17.32
CA LEU A 40 -6.15 -13.30 17.52
C LEU A 40 -6.71 -14.70 17.83
N LEU A 41 -6.29 -15.73 17.08
CA LEU A 41 -6.80 -17.09 17.22
C LEU A 41 -6.31 -17.79 18.48
N ARG A 42 -5.04 -17.61 18.87
CA ARG A 42 -4.45 -18.33 20.00
C ARG A 42 -4.38 -17.52 21.30
N ARG A 43 -4.64 -16.21 21.25
CA ARG A 43 -4.43 -15.24 22.34
C ARG A 43 -3.15 -15.51 23.17
N PRO A 44 -1.97 -15.70 22.54
CA PRO A 44 -0.75 -15.95 23.28
C PRO A 44 -0.39 -14.70 24.10
N SER A 45 -0.10 -14.86 25.39
CA SER A 45 0.21 -13.78 26.33
C SER A 45 1.60 -13.13 26.09
N GLY A 46 2.43 -13.70 25.22
CA GLY A 46 3.73 -13.20 24.81
C GLY A 46 4.43 -14.15 23.85
N GLY A 47 5.55 -13.72 23.25
CA GLY A 47 6.42 -14.62 22.49
C GLY A 47 6.98 -14.04 21.18
N MET A 48 7.73 -14.89 20.47
CA MET A 48 8.42 -14.55 19.23
C MET A 48 7.46 -13.99 18.17
N LEU A 49 6.21 -14.47 18.12
CA LEU A 49 5.20 -14.01 17.17
C LEU A 49 4.84 -12.52 17.33
N ARG A 50 4.65 -12.05 18.58
CA ARG A 50 4.37 -10.63 18.87
C ARG A 50 5.60 -9.76 18.56
N ALA A 51 6.80 -10.27 18.79
CA ALA A 51 8.04 -9.55 18.48
C ALA A 51 8.24 -9.41 16.97
N VAL A 52 8.02 -10.50 16.21
CA VAL A 52 8.09 -10.50 14.75
C VAL A 52 7.05 -9.56 14.15
N SER A 53 5.79 -9.64 14.60
CA SER A 53 4.72 -8.73 14.12
C SER A 53 5.10 -7.26 14.33
N ARG A 54 5.57 -6.92 15.54
CA ARG A 54 5.98 -5.55 15.87
C ARG A 54 7.13 -5.05 15.00
N VAL A 55 8.17 -5.87 14.81
CA VAL A 55 9.33 -5.48 13.99
C VAL A 55 8.91 -5.35 12.53
N ALA A 56 8.13 -6.29 12.00
CA ALA A 56 7.61 -6.24 10.64
C ALA A 56 6.71 -5.00 10.43
N GLY A 57 5.85 -4.67 11.39
CA GLY A 57 4.97 -3.51 11.39
C GLY A 57 5.74 -2.18 11.34
N ILE A 58 6.79 -2.05 12.16
CA ILE A 58 7.66 -0.86 12.14
C ILE A 58 8.42 -0.77 10.82
N LEU A 59 9.01 -1.88 10.36
CA LEU A 59 9.76 -1.91 9.10
C LEU A 59 8.89 -1.56 7.91
N VAL A 60 7.68 -2.15 7.79
CA VAL A 60 6.79 -1.89 6.66
C VAL A 60 6.29 -0.45 6.66
N GLY A 61 5.91 0.09 7.81
CA GLY A 61 5.45 1.48 7.88
C GLY A 61 6.56 2.48 7.58
N ALA A 62 7.77 2.28 8.11
CA ALA A 62 8.92 3.13 7.82
C ALA A 62 9.34 3.03 6.34
N TYR A 63 9.39 1.82 5.79
CA TYR A 63 9.73 1.59 4.40
C TYR A 63 8.72 2.23 3.46
N PHE A 64 7.42 2.00 3.70
CA PHE A 64 6.36 2.54 2.86
C PHE A 64 6.22 4.05 2.98
N LEU A 65 6.53 4.64 4.14
CA LEU A 65 6.65 6.08 4.29
C LEU A 65 7.77 6.65 3.40
N GLY A 66 8.92 5.98 3.33
CA GLY A 66 9.99 6.34 2.41
C GLY A 66 9.55 6.28 0.94
N VAL A 67 8.86 5.21 0.55
CA VAL A 67 8.27 5.06 -0.79
C VAL A 67 7.25 6.16 -1.08
N PHE A 68 6.39 6.49 -0.12
CA PHE A 68 5.40 7.56 -0.26
C PHE A 68 6.07 8.91 -0.53
N VAL A 69 7.08 9.29 0.27
CA VAL A 69 7.80 10.56 0.09
C VAL A 69 8.52 10.59 -1.27
N TYR A 70 9.16 9.48 -1.64
CA TYR A 70 9.81 9.35 -2.94
C TYR A 70 8.81 9.57 -4.08
N LEU A 71 7.72 8.81 -4.13
CA LEU A 71 6.73 8.90 -5.22
C LEU A 71 5.94 10.21 -5.22
N MET A 72 5.71 10.82 -4.05
CA MET A 72 5.10 12.15 -3.99
C MET A 72 5.94 13.18 -4.74
N SER A 73 7.26 13.16 -4.52
CA SER A 73 8.19 14.10 -5.17
C SER A 73 8.55 13.73 -6.60
N SER A 74 8.73 12.44 -6.90
CA SER A 74 9.22 11.97 -8.20
C SER A 74 8.11 11.71 -9.22
N ALA A 75 6.88 11.43 -8.78
CA ALA A 75 5.77 11.08 -9.65
C ALA A 75 4.56 12.01 -9.45
N VAL A 76 3.94 12.06 -8.26
CA VAL A 76 2.65 12.74 -8.08
C VAL A 76 2.71 14.24 -8.34
N VAL A 77 3.72 14.94 -7.79
CA VAL A 77 3.88 16.39 -8.01
C VAL A 77 4.14 16.69 -9.49
N PRO A 78 5.08 16.01 -10.18
CA PRO A 78 5.24 16.16 -11.62
C PRO A 78 3.98 15.85 -12.43
N LEU A 79 3.26 14.77 -12.13
CA LEU A 79 2.04 14.37 -12.86
C LEU A 79 0.91 15.38 -12.70
N THR A 80 0.75 15.92 -11.49
CA THR A 80 -0.31 16.89 -11.18
C THR A 80 -0.01 18.26 -11.79
N THR A 81 1.24 18.69 -11.78
CA THR A 81 1.66 19.97 -12.36
C THR A 81 1.71 19.96 -13.89
N SER A 82 2.08 18.82 -14.49
CA SER A 82 2.11 18.65 -15.96
C SER A 82 0.76 18.24 -16.56
N GLY A 83 -0.24 17.92 -15.72
CA GLY A 83 -1.56 17.48 -16.16
C GLY A 83 -1.55 16.16 -16.95
N GLN A 84 -0.51 15.34 -16.77
CA GLN A 84 -0.28 14.10 -17.56
C GLN A 84 -0.95 12.86 -16.97
N TRP A 85 -2.02 13.04 -16.19
CA TRP A 85 -2.81 11.95 -15.64
C TRP A 85 -3.50 11.19 -16.78
N ARG A 86 -3.36 9.86 -16.78
CA ARG A 86 -3.94 8.99 -17.82
C ARG A 86 -5.41 8.65 -17.56
N GLY A 87 -6.20 9.64 -17.11
CA GLY A 87 -7.62 9.48 -16.80
C GLY A 87 -7.93 9.08 -15.34
N PRO A 88 -9.22 8.89 -14.99
CA PRO A 88 -9.65 8.68 -13.60
C PRO A 88 -9.10 7.40 -12.97
N ALA A 89 -8.97 6.32 -13.75
CA ALA A 89 -8.44 5.05 -13.27
C ALA A 89 -7.00 5.20 -12.75
N ASP A 90 -6.20 6.04 -13.41
CA ASP A 90 -4.82 6.32 -13.05
C ASP A 90 -4.72 7.09 -11.72
N VAL A 91 -5.59 8.10 -11.54
CA VAL A 91 -5.69 8.87 -10.29
C VAL A 91 -6.11 7.96 -9.13
N ILE A 92 -7.07 7.07 -9.36
CA ILE A 92 -7.54 6.11 -8.35
C ILE A 92 -6.42 5.12 -8.01
N ALA A 93 -5.74 4.55 -9.01
CA ALA A 93 -4.66 3.59 -8.79
C ALA A 93 -3.52 4.18 -7.94
N VAL A 94 -2.98 5.32 -8.37
CA VAL A 94 -1.88 6.00 -7.65
C VAL A 94 -2.34 6.51 -6.28
N GLY A 95 -3.53 7.10 -6.22
CA GLY A 95 -4.11 7.63 -4.98
C GLY A 95 -4.31 6.54 -3.92
N PHE A 96 -4.91 5.40 -4.29
CA PHE A 96 -5.09 4.29 -3.36
C PHE A 96 -3.76 3.62 -3.00
N TYR A 97 -2.82 3.50 -3.94
CA TYR A 97 -1.49 2.97 -3.60
C TYR A 97 -0.83 3.83 -2.50
N LEU A 98 -0.84 5.15 -2.67
CA LEU A 98 -0.26 6.06 -1.69
C LEU A 98 -1.06 6.14 -0.39
N ALA A 99 -2.39 6.00 -0.45
CA ALA A 99 -3.24 5.92 0.73
C ALA A 99 -2.88 4.73 1.64
N GLY A 100 -2.19 3.70 1.11
CA GLY A 100 -1.62 2.60 1.90
C GLY A 100 -0.67 3.05 3.01
N VAL A 101 -0.10 4.26 2.93
CA VAL A 101 0.72 4.84 4.01
C VAL A 101 -0.08 5.08 5.29
N LEU A 102 -1.39 5.30 5.19
CA LEU A 102 -2.24 5.54 6.36
C LEU A 102 -2.38 4.29 7.24
N PRO A 103 -2.83 3.12 6.72
CA PRO A 103 -2.91 1.92 7.54
C PRO A 103 -1.54 1.39 7.94
N LEU A 104 -0.53 1.38 7.05
CA LEU A 104 0.82 0.91 7.38
C LEU A 104 1.52 1.83 8.39
N GLY A 105 1.33 3.15 8.25
CA GLY A 105 1.80 4.14 9.22
C GLY A 105 1.10 3.98 10.57
N ALA A 106 -0.20 3.73 10.58
CA ALA A 106 -0.94 3.46 11.81
C ALA A 106 -0.40 2.22 12.54
N ILE A 107 -0.15 1.12 11.81
CA ILE A 107 0.50 -0.10 12.34
C ILE A 107 1.84 0.26 12.99
N ALA A 108 2.73 0.94 12.26
CA ALA A 108 4.04 1.33 12.78
C ALA A 108 3.93 2.23 14.03
N LEU A 109 3.03 3.21 14.04
CA LEU A 109 2.83 4.11 15.18
C LEU A 109 2.30 3.38 16.43
N ILE A 110 1.42 2.40 16.24
CA ILE A 110 0.92 1.53 17.32
C ILE A 110 2.06 0.66 17.87
N ASP A 111 2.93 0.15 16.99
CA ASP A 111 4.05 -0.72 17.34
C ASP A 111 5.21 0.02 18.02
N LEU A 112 5.47 1.27 17.60
CA LEU A 112 6.37 2.23 18.25
C LEU A 112 5.83 2.74 19.60
N ARG A 113 4.58 2.43 19.94
CA ARG A 113 3.86 2.96 21.11
C ARG A 113 3.74 4.49 21.12
N TRP A 114 3.87 5.14 19.97
CA TRP A 114 3.61 6.58 19.84
C TRP A 114 2.10 6.87 19.87
N VAL A 115 1.30 5.92 19.38
CA VAL A 115 -0.15 5.91 19.52
C VAL A 115 -0.56 4.76 20.45
N GLY A 116 -1.49 5.03 21.37
CA GLY A 116 -2.04 3.96 22.22
C GLY A 116 -1.06 3.38 23.24
N ALA A 117 -0.12 4.19 23.74
CA ALA A 117 0.86 3.77 24.74
C ALA A 117 0.20 3.13 25.98
N ALA A 118 -0.94 3.69 26.40
CA ALA A 118 -1.75 3.27 27.55
C ALA A 118 -2.91 2.32 27.19
N TRP A 119 -3.03 1.88 25.92
CA TRP A 119 -4.08 0.93 25.53
C TRP A 119 -3.81 -0.47 26.09
N SER A 120 -4.90 -1.14 26.45
CA SER A 120 -4.89 -2.57 26.77
C SER A 120 -4.46 -3.39 25.55
N ASP A 121 -4.01 -4.61 25.79
CA ASP A 121 -3.59 -5.54 24.73
C ASP A 121 -4.72 -5.81 23.72
N ASP A 122 -5.96 -5.98 24.20
CA ASP A 122 -7.12 -6.25 23.34
C ASP A 122 -7.48 -5.05 22.45
N THR A 123 -7.42 -3.83 22.98
CA THR A 123 -7.68 -2.60 22.19
C THR A 123 -6.58 -2.41 21.13
N ARG A 124 -5.32 -2.65 21.49
CA ARG A 124 -4.18 -2.57 20.57
C ARG A 124 -4.33 -3.57 19.43
N LEU A 125 -4.64 -4.82 19.76
CA LEU A 125 -4.87 -5.89 18.80
C LEU A 125 -6.00 -5.55 17.83
N THR A 126 -7.10 -4.97 18.33
CA THR A 126 -8.22 -4.53 17.50
C THR A 126 -7.79 -3.46 16.50
N TRP A 127 -7.11 -2.39 16.96
CA TRP A 127 -6.68 -1.31 16.08
C TRP A 127 -5.66 -1.78 15.03
N HIS A 128 -4.77 -2.69 15.42
CA HIS A 128 -3.79 -3.27 14.52
C HIS A 128 -4.46 -4.11 13.43
N ALA A 129 -5.37 -5.01 13.82
CA ALA A 129 -6.17 -5.81 12.89
C ALA A 129 -7.03 -4.95 11.95
N MET A 130 -7.63 -3.87 12.46
CA MET A 130 -8.39 -2.92 11.64
C MET A 130 -7.50 -2.18 10.64
N ALA A 131 -6.29 -1.79 11.03
CA ALA A 131 -5.33 -1.16 10.12
C ALA A 131 -4.89 -2.12 9.02
N VAL A 132 -4.60 -3.39 9.36
CA VAL A 132 -4.30 -4.44 8.37
C VAL A 132 -5.48 -4.64 7.40
N ALA A 133 -6.71 -4.75 7.91
CA ALA A 133 -7.89 -4.88 7.07
C ALA A 133 -8.07 -3.67 6.14
N GLY A 134 -7.85 -2.45 6.64
CA GLY A 134 -7.86 -1.23 5.84
C GLY A 134 -6.79 -1.23 4.75
N PHE A 135 -5.57 -1.68 5.07
CA PHE A 135 -4.51 -1.84 4.07
C PHE A 135 -4.90 -2.81 2.96
N LEU A 136 -5.48 -3.97 3.30
CA LEU A 136 -5.92 -4.96 2.32
C LEU A 136 -6.93 -4.34 1.33
N VAL A 137 -7.94 -3.63 1.83
CA VAL A 137 -8.93 -2.97 0.96
C VAL A 137 -8.25 -1.96 0.03
N VAL A 138 -7.43 -1.07 0.59
CA VAL A 138 -6.80 0.02 -0.16
C VAL A 138 -5.81 -0.51 -1.20
N ALA A 139 -5.00 -1.51 -0.85
CA ALA A 139 -4.04 -2.14 -1.75
C ALA A 139 -4.74 -2.87 -2.91
N HIS A 140 -5.84 -3.57 -2.65
CA HIS A 140 -6.58 -4.25 -3.72
C HIS A 140 -7.24 -3.28 -4.68
N VAL A 141 -7.81 -2.17 -4.19
CA VAL A 141 -8.31 -1.11 -5.08
C VAL A 141 -7.19 -0.56 -5.96
N ALA A 142 -6.01 -0.28 -5.39
CA ALA A 142 -4.86 0.17 -6.17
C ALA A 142 -4.45 -0.83 -7.27
N MET A 143 -4.42 -2.14 -6.97
CA MET A 143 -4.08 -3.17 -7.95
C MET A 143 -5.13 -3.33 -9.05
N ILE A 144 -6.42 -3.34 -8.69
CA ILE A 144 -7.52 -3.48 -9.67
C ILE A 144 -7.50 -2.32 -10.66
N PHE A 145 -7.45 -1.08 -10.16
CA PHE A 145 -7.45 0.10 -11.02
C PHE A 145 -6.09 0.30 -11.72
N GLY A 146 -4.99 -0.15 -11.10
CA GLY A 146 -3.67 -0.12 -11.69
C GLY A 146 -3.56 -0.98 -12.94
N MET A 147 -4.20 -2.15 -12.94
CA MET A 147 -4.24 -3.08 -14.08
C MET A 147 -5.35 -2.80 -15.09
N LEU A 148 -6.27 -1.87 -14.77
CA LEU A 148 -7.34 -1.49 -15.67
C LEU A 148 -6.77 -0.68 -16.85
N ASP A 149 -7.23 -0.98 -18.07
CA ASP A 149 -6.93 -0.13 -19.23
C ASP A 149 -7.58 1.26 -18.99
N PRO A 150 -6.77 2.34 -18.94
CA PRO A 150 -7.31 3.67 -18.68
C PRO A 150 -8.33 4.14 -19.73
N ALA A 151 -8.33 3.56 -20.93
CA ALA A 151 -9.32 3.85 -21.97
C ALA A 151 -10.75 3.49 -21.54
N VAL A 152 -10.93 2.49 -20.66
CA VAL A 152 -12.25 2.05 -20.18
C VAL A 152 -12.97 3.13 -19.35
N MET A 153 -12.21 4.00 -18.67
CA MET A 153 -12.76 5.11 -17.87
C MET A 153 -12.62 6.49 -18.57
N GLY A 154 -12.49 6.50 -19.89
CA GLY A 154 -12.55 7.73 -20.68
C GLY A 154 -11.20 8.44 -20.89
N PHE A 155 -10.06 7.77 -20.70
CA PHE A 155 -8.80 8.30 -21.22
C PHE A 155 -8.83 8.24 -22.75
N GLY A 156 -8.85 9.41 -23.39
CA GLY A 156 -9.07 9.58 -24.83
C GLY A 156 -7.99 8.91 -25.68
N GLY A 157 -8.23 7.67 -26.07
CA GLY A 157 -7.72 7.09 -27.30
C GLY A 157 -8.70 7.37 -28.43
N MET A 158 -8.21 7.89 -29.54
CA MET A 158 -8.92 8.10 -30.80
C MET A 158 -9.85 6.92 -31.17
N PRO A 159 -10.96 7.17 -31.90
CA PRO A 159 -11.81 6.09 -32.40
C PRO A 159 -10.95 5.07 -33.17
N HIS A 160 -11.15 3.79 -32.86
CA HIS A 160 -10.64 2.69 -33.66
C HIS A 160 -11.03 2.94 -35.13
N ALA A 161 -10.06 3.35 -35.95
CA ALA A 161 -10.18 3.20 -37.39
C ALA A 161 -10.16 1.69 -37.66
N ALA A 162 -11.35 1.12 -37.84
CA ALA A 162 -11.53 -0.23 -38.33
C ALA A 162 -10.95 -0.29 -39.76
N HIS A 163 -9.93 -1.12 -39.94
CA HIS A 163 -9.53 -1.67 -41.24
C HIS A 163 -10.11 -3.07 -41.36
#